data_AF-A0A327WP69-F1
#
_entry.id   AF-A0A327WP69-F1
#
_cell.length_a   1.000
_cell.length_b   1.000
_cell.length_c   1.000
_cell.angle_alpha   90.00
_cell.angle_beta   90.00
_cell.angle_gamma   90.00
#
_symmetry.space_group_name_H-M   'P 1'
#
loop_
_entity.id
_entity.type
_entity.pdbx_description
1 polymer ?
#
loop_
_entity_poly.entity_id
_entity_poly.type
_entity_poly.pdbx_seq_one_letter_code
_entity_poly.pdbx_strand_id
1 'polypeptide(L)'
;MNQEIRWEQRFGSYKRVLAQLNKFIDKGELNELEEQGLIKAFEYTYELAWKTLQDFLRNKATSTLQVRSPLLSRPFRTVISTVSPGSECIKAVI
;
A
#
# COMPACT_ATOMS: atom_id res chain seq x y z
N MET A 1 -1.50 23.75 12.86
CA MET A 1 -0.69 22.57 12.51
C MET A 1 -1.44 21.81 11.44
N ASN A 2 -0.82 21.70 10.26
CA ASN A 2 -1.48 21.43 8.99
C ASN A 2 -2.20 20.07 9.01
N GLN A 3 -3.50 20.05 8.68
CA GLN A 3 -4.31 18.82 8.53
C GLN A 3 -3.91 18.13 7.21
N GLU A 4 -2.64 17.76 7.08
CA GLU A 4 -2.18 17.00 5.92
C GLU A 4 -2.93 15.66 5.90
N ILE A 5 -3.52 15.36 4.76
CA ILE A 5 -4.46 14.25 4.64
C ILE A 5 -3.70 12.95 4.93
N ARG A 6 -4.22 12.09 5.82
CA ARG A 6 -3.50 10.89 6.30
C ARG A 6 -2.93 10.00 5.18
N TRP A 7 -3.62 9.91 4.05
CA TRP A 7 -3.14 9.14 2.89
C TRP A 7 -1.93 9.78 2.21
N GLU A 8 -1.81 11.11 2.23
CA GLU A 8 -0.71 11.87 1.64
C GLU A 8 0.59 11.67 2.44
N GLN A 9 0.48 11.69 3.77
CA GLN A 9 1.60 11.33 4.66
C GLN A 9 2.07 9.89 4.43
N ARG A 10 1.14 8.93 4.30
CA ARG A 10 1.47 7.53 3.99
C ARG A 10 2.09 7.37 2.61
N PHE A 11 1.61 8.12 1.62
CA PHE A 11 2.19 8.14 0.28
C PHE A 11 3.62 8.69 0.28
N GLY A 12 3.90 9.70 1.11
CA GLY A 12 5.26 10.18 1.36
C GLY A 12 6.18 9.09 1.91
N SER A 13 5.71 8.31 2.90
CA SER A 13 6.45 7.16 3.43
C SER A 13 6.64 6.07 2.38
N TYR A 14 5.60 5.75 1.60
CA TYR A 14 5.69 4.78 0.51
C TYR A 14 6.76 5.15 -0.53
N LYS A 15 6.80 6.42 -0.96
CA LYS A 15 7.84 6.91 -1.89
C LYS A 15 9.26 6.72 -1.36
N ARG A 16 9.47 6.92 -0.06
CA ARG A 16 10.79 6.73 0.57
C ARG A 16 11.23 5.27 0.55
N VAL A 17 10.31 4.37 0.91
CA VAL A 17 10.57 2.92 0.91
C VAL A 17 10.79 2.41 -0.53
N LEU A 18 9.99 2.88 -1.49
CA LEU A 18 10.16 2.56 -2.91
C LEU A 18 11.52 3.03 -3.45
N ALA A 19 11.95 4.24 -3.10
CA ALA A 19 13.27 4.75 -3.48
C ALA A 19 14.40 3.89 -2.90
N GLN A 20 14.20 3.33 -1.69
CA GLN A 20 15.15 2.40 -1.10
C GLN A 20 15.16 1.05 -1.82
N LEU A 21 14.00 0.52 -2.20
CA LEU A 21 13.89 -0.69 -3.03
C LEU A 21 14.61 -0.53 -4.37
N ASN A 22 14.43 0.60 -5.07
CA ASN A 22 15.13 0.87 -6.33
C ASN A 22 16.65 0.90 -6.15
N LYS A 23 17.18 1.41 -5.03
CA LYS A 23 18.61 1.36 -4.75
C LYS A 23 19.15 -0.07 -4.60
N PHE A 24 18.34 -1.01 -4.10
CA PHE A 24 18.72 -2.41 -4.04
C PHE A 24 18.71 -3.06 -5.42
N ILE A 25 17.75 -2.70 -6.27
CA ILE A 25 17.67 -3.19 -7.66
C ILE A 25 18.84 -2.65 -8.50
N ASP A 26 19.16 -1.36 -8.37
CA ASP A 26 20.27 -0.71 -9.09
C ASP A 26 21.66 -1.26 -8.69
N LYS A 27 21.76 -1.93 -7.54
CA LYS A 27 23.01 -2.50 -7.03
C LYS A 27 23.50 -3.69 -7.86
N GLY A 28 22.61 -4.36 -8.58
CA GLY A 28 22.96 -5.48 -9.47
C GLY A 28 23.15 -6.80 -8.72
N GLU A 29 24.39 -7.30 -8.66
CA GLU A 29 24.69 -8.59 -8.00
C GLU A 29 24.48 -8.48 -6.48
N LEU A 30 23.55 -9.28 -5.97
CA LEU A 30 23.18 -9.36 -4.56
C LEU A 30 23.65 -10.72 -4.04
N ASN A 31 24.12 -10.77 -2.79
CA ASN A 31 24.36 -12.05 -2.13
C ASN A 31 23.02 -12.70 -1.68
N GLU A 32 23.03 -13.99 -1.31
CA GLU A 32 21.83 -14.70 -0.84
C GLU A 32 21.06 -13.98 0.29
N LEU A 33 21.76 -13.32 1.21
CA LEU A 33 21.13 -12.55 2.30
C LEU A 33 20.52 -11.24 1.80
N GLU A 34 21.15 -10.59 0.84
CA GLU A 34 20.67 -9.38 0.19
C GLU A 34 19.47 -9.67 -0.72
N GLU A 35 19.42 -10.83 -1.38
CA GLU A 35 18.25 -11.32 -2.12
C GLU A 35 17.06 -11.55 -1.18
N GLN A 36 17.27 -12.22 -0.04
CA GLN A 36 16.23 -12.36 0.98
C GLN A 36 15.79 -10.99 1.54
N GLY A 37 16.73 -10.07 1.73
CA GLY A 37 16.46 -8.69 2.11
C GLY A 37 15.63 -7.95 1.07
N LEU A 38 15.89 -8.17 -0.22
CA LEU A 38 15.15 -7.60 -1.34
C LEU A 38 13.71 -8.12 -1.37
N ILE A 39 13.50 -9.43 -1.20
CA ILE A 39 12.16 -10.04 -1.12
C ILE A 39 11.38 -9.42 0.04
N LYS A 40 11.99 -9.32 1.23
CA LYS A 40 11.35 -8.71 2.40
C LYS A 40 11.04 -7.22 2.18
N ALA A 41 11.96 -6.47 1.56
CA ALA A 41 11.75 -5.08 1.22
C ALA A 41 10.59 -4.92 0.22
N PHE A 42 10.47 -5.82 -0.76
CA PHE A 42 9.36 -5.85 -1.71
C PHE A 42 8.02 -6.13 -1.01
N GLU A 43 7.94 -7.16 -0.17
CA GLU A 43 6.74 -7.49 0.63
C GLU A 43 6.24 -6.28 1.43
N TYR A 44 7.16 -5.64 2.15
CA TYR A 44 6.84 -4.46 2.96
C TYR A 44 6.40 -3.26 2.11
N THR A 45 7.09 -3.01 0.99
CA THR A 45 6.74 -1.94 0.05
C THR A 45 5.33 -2.14 -0.51
N TYR A 46 4.99 -3.38 -0.86
CA TYR A 46 3.69 -3.75 -1.38
C TYR A 46 2.58 -3.60 -0.33
N GLU A 47 2.80 -4.08 0.89
CA GLU A 47 1.84 -3.93 1.98
C GLU A 47 1.56 -2.46 2.30
N LEU A 48 2.61 -1.61 2.29
CA LEU A 48 2.49 -0.18 2.50
C LEU A 48 1.74 0.51 1.34
N ALA A 49 1.99 0.10 0.09
CA ALA A 49 1.26 0.57 -1.08
C ALA A 49 -0.24 0.28 -0.94
N TRP A 50 -0.57 -0.96 -0.56
CA TRP A 50 -1.94 -1.41 -0.35
C TRP A 50 -2.65 -0.60 0.73
N LYS A 51 -2.04 -0.44 1.91
CA LYS A 51 -2.58 0.39 3.00
C LYS A 51 -2.80 1.85 2.58
N THR A 52 -1.92 2.39 1.75
CA THR A 52 -2.04 3.75 1.19
C THR A 52 -3.22 3.84 0.23
N LEU A 53 -3.38 2.85 -0.66
CA LEU A 53 -4.51 2.78 -1.60
C LEU A 53 -5.86 2.65 -0.85
N GLN A 54 -5.92 1.82 0.18
CA GLN A 54 -7.12 1.69 1.01
C GLN A 54 -7.51 3.03 1.66
N ASP A 55 -6.54 3.77 2.19
CA ASP A 55 -6.79 5.07 2.81
C ASP A 55 -7.19 6.14 1.78
N PHE A 56 -6.59 6.12 0.60
CA PHE A 56 -6.96 7.00 -0.51
C PHE A 56 -8.41 6.75 -0.97
N LEU A 57 -8.77 5.48 -1.16
CA LEU A 57 -10.11 5.06 -1.55
C LEU A 57 -11.15 5.43 -0.48
N ARG A 58 -10.82 5.25 0.81
CA ARG A 58 -11.68 5.70 1.92
C ARG A 58 -11.88 7.20 1.90
N ASN A 59 -10.81 7.98 1.71
CA ASN A 59 -10.90 9.43 1.66
C ASN A 59 -11.80 9.91 0.50
N LYS A 60 -11.60 9.37 -0.71
CA LYS A 60 -12.46 9.67 -1.88
C LYS A 60 -13.92 9.24 -1.66
N ALA A 61 -14.15 8.05 -1.12
CA ALA A 61 -15.48 7.57 -0.82
C ALA A 61 -16.19 8.45 0.22
N THR A 62 -15.50 8.89 1.28
CA THR A 62 -16.07 9.81 2.28
C THR A 62 -16.43 11.15 1.65
N SER A 63 -15.57 11.73 0.80
CA SER A 63 -15.89 12.97 0.07
C SER A 63 -17.08 12.82 -0.88
N THR A 64 -17.29 11.64 -1.45
CA THR A 64 -18.39 11.37 -2.40
C THR A 64 -19.71 11.02 -1.69
N LEU A 65 -19.63 10.32 -0.55
CA LEU A 65 -20.77 9.85 0.24
C LEU A 65 -21.32 10.90 1.20
N GLN A 66 -20.56 11.98 1.50
CA GLN A 66 -21.07 13.11 2.27
C GLN A 66 -22.32 13.75 1.64
N VAL A 67 -22.53 13.54 0.33
CA VAL A 67 -23.68 14.04 -0.44
C VAL A 67 -24.75 12.95 -0.68
N ARG A 68 -24.46 11.65 -0.53
CA ARG A 68 -25.32 10.57 -1.04
C ARG A 68 -25.36 9.35 -0.10
N SER A 69 -26.19 9.43 0.93
CA SER A 69 -26.70 8.36 1.83
C SER A 69 -25.70 7.34 2.45
N PRO A 70 -25.72 7.15 3.79
CA PRO A 70 -24.77 6.31 4.54
C PRO A 70 -24.81 4.80 4.21
N LEU A 71 -25.83 4.31 3.50
CA LEU A 71 -26.04 2.89 3.17
C LEU A 71 -24.99 2.32 2.20
N LEU A 72 -24.37 3.16 1.36
CA LEU A 72 -23.33 2.74 0.41
C LEU A 72 -21.93 2.59 1.05
N SER A 73 -21.74 3.07 2.28
CA SER A 73 -20.44 2.98 2.98
C SER A 73 -20.07 1.55 3.40
N ARG A 74 -21.08 0.74 3.74
CA ARG A 74 -20.92 -0.66 4.19
C ARG A 74 -20.41 -1.60 3.10
N PRO A 75 -21.02 -1.68 1.90
CA PRO A 75 -20.55 -2.59 0.85
C PRO A 75 -19.14 -2.23 0.36
N PHE A 76 -18.79 -0.94 0.29
CA PHE A 76 -17.45 -0.52 -0.13
C PHE A 76 -16.35 -0.94 0.85
N ARG A 77 -16.62 -0.87 2.16
CA ARG A 77 -15.69 -1.36 3.18
C ARG A 77 -15.46 -2.86 3.06
N THR A 78 -16.52 -3.63 2.75
CA THR A 78 -16.44 -5.07 2.51
C THR A 78 -15.62 -5.38 1.25
N VAL A 79 -15.85 -4.66 0.14
CA VAL A 79 -15.08 -4.84 -1.11
C VAL A 79 -13.58 -4.57 -0.90
N ILE A 80 -13.22 -3.52 -0.16
CA ILE A 80 -11.80 -3.23 0.13
C ILE A 80 -11.16 -4.35 0.97
N SER A 81 -11.89 -4.96 1.90
CA SER A 81 -11.37 -6.10 2.68
C SER A 81 -11.25 -7.38 1.85
N THR A 82 -12.10 -7.60 0.85
CA THR A 82 -12.04 -8.80 -0.01
C THR A 82 -11.04 -8.67 -1.15
N VAL A 83 -10.67 -7.44 -1.55
CA VAL A 83 -9.61 -7.16 -2.54
C VAL A 83 -8.23 -7.06 -1.87
N SER A 84 -8.08 -7.44 -0.60
CA SER A 84 -6.74 -7.65 -0.05
C SER A 84 -6.02 -8.66 -0.93
N PRO A 85 -4.90 -8.30 -1.58
CA PRO A 85 -4.10 -9.27 -2.28
C PRO A 85 -3.71 -10.27 -1.22
N GLY A 86 -4.26 -11.47 -1.34
CA GLY A 86 -4.03 -12.54 -0.40
C GLY A 86 -2.51 -12.71 -0.28
N SER A 87 -2.07 -13.07 0.90
CA SER A 87 -0.74 -13.64 1.14
C SER A 87 -0.39 -14.78 0.15
N GLU A 88 -1.36 -15.29 -0.63
CA GLU A 88 -1.19 -16.16 -1.79
C GLU A 88 -0.44 -15.52 -2.97
N CYS A 89 -0.63 -14.23 -3.29
CA CYS A 89 0.11 -13.57 -4.38
C CYS A 89 1.60 -13.38 -4.07
N ILE A 90 1.93 -13.22 -2.78
CA ILE A 90 3.31 -13.09 -2.32
C ILE A 90 3.99 -14.47 -2.25
N LYS A 91 3.25 -15.53 -1.88
CA LYS A 91 3.74 -16.91 -1.90
C LYS A 91 3.96 -17.47 -3.31
N ALA A 92 3.37 -16.87 -4.34
CA ALA A 92 3.54 -17.31 -5.73
C ALA A 92 4.81 -16.76 -6.41
N VAL A 93 5.52 -15.82 -5.76
CA VAL A 93 6.73 -15.17 -6.28
C VAL A 93 8.01 -15.74 -5.64
N ILE A 94 7.88 -16.60 -4.62
CA ILE A 94 9.00 -17.24 -3.91
C ILE A 94 8.98 -18.74 -4.18
#